data_AF-A0A6I5C6D3-F1
#
_entry.id   AF-A0A6I5C6D3-F1
#
_cell.length_a   1.000
_cell.length_b   1.000
_cell.length_c   1.000
_cell.angle_alpha   90.00
_cell.angle_beta   90.00
_cell.angle_gamma   90.00
#
_symmetry.space_group_name_H-M   'P 1'
#
loop_
_entity.id
_entity.type
_entity.pdbx_description
1 polymer ?
#
loop_
_entity_poly.entity_id
_entity_poly.type
_entity_poly.pdbx_seq_one_letter_code
_entity_poly.pdbx_strand_id
1 'polypeptide(L)'
;MSGEEEETGLGSAIDALGITATLKDGELVAAAIVLLKVIEEDGSTRLSMSYSDGLGWIERAGMLRVAEVMESGTAEARSPDSEE
;
A
#
# COMPACT_ATOMS: atom_id res chain seq x y z
N MET A 1 -0.79 -7.87 -30.03
CA MET A 1 -2.10 -7.30 -29.70
C MET A 1 -1.87 -6.50 -28.44
N SER A 2 -2.08 -5.19 -28.46
CA SER A 2 -2.06 -4.38 -27.24
C SER A 2 -3.25 -4.86 -26.41
N GLY A 3 -3.00 -5.59 -25.33
CA GLY A 3 -4.04 -5.95 -24.38
C GLY A 3 -4.68 -4.67 -23.88
N GLU A 4 -6.00 -4.58 -23.97
CA GLU A 4 -6.73 -3.48 -23.33
C GLU A 4 -6.49 -3.61 -21.82
N GLU A 5 -5.99 -2.53 -21.21
CA GLU A 5 -5.86 -2.47 -19.75
C GLU A 5 -7.28 -2.40 -19.17
N GLU A 6 -7.78 -3.52 -18.66
CA GLU A 6 -9.07 -3.58 -17.99
C GLU A 6 -8.87 -3.23 -16.50
N GLU A 7 -9.47 -2.13 -16.04
CA GLU A 7 -9.46 -1.77 -14.63
C GLU A 7 -10.29 -2.77 -13.83
N THR A 8 -9.64 -3.50 -12.93
CA THR A 8 -10.30 -4.41 -12.00
C THR A 8 -10.13 -3.94 -10.56
N GLY A 9 -11.12 -4.23 -9.72
CA GLY A 9 -11.04 -3.93 -8.29
C GLY A 9 -9.91 -4.73 -7.63
N LEU A 10 -9.08 -4.07 -6.83
CA LEU A 10 -7.94 -4.71 -6.17
C LEU A 10 -8.34 -5.72 -5.08
N GLY A 11 -9.56 -5.63 -4.54
CA GLY A 11 -10.01 -6.45 -3.40
C GLY A 11 -9.78 -7.94 -3.61
N SER A 12 -10.36 -8.52 -4.68
CA SER A 12 -10.20 -9.96 -4.94
C SER A 12 -8.77 -10.38 -5.22
N ALA A 13 -7.95 -9.51 -5.81
CA ALA A 13 -6.54 -9.80 -6.09
C ALA A 13 -5.72 -9.84 -4.79
N ILE A 14 -5.96 -8.90 -3.88
CA ILE A 14 -5.31 -8.83 -2.57
C ILE A 14 -5.77 -9.99 -1.67
N ASP A 15 -7.08 -10.29 -1.67
CA ASP A 15 -7.67 -11.39 -0.90
C ASP A 15 -7.10 -12.75 -1.32
N ALA A 16 -6.89 -12.97 -2.62
CA ALA A 16 -6.29 -14.19 -3.15
C ALA A 16 -4.82 -14.39 -2.69
N LEU A 17 -4.13 -13.32 -2.32
CA LEU A 17 -2.78 -13.37 -1.72
C LEU A 17 -2.82 -13.61 -0.20
N GLY A 18 -4.01 -13.63 0.41
CA GLY A 18 -4.18 -13.84 1.85
C GLY A 18 -3.76 -12.63 2.70
N ILE A 19 -3.72 -11.43 2.11
CA ILE A 19 -3.32 -10.20 2.79
C ILE A 19 -4.50 -9.63 3.58
N THR A 20 -4.29 -9.30 4.84
CA THR A 20 -5.32 -8.69 5.71
C THR A 20 -4.76 -7.50 6.47
N ALA A 21 -5.57 -6.47 6.70
CA ALA A 21 -5.25 -5.36 7.58
C ALA A 21 -5.81 -5.61 8.99
N THR A 22 -5.08 -5.16 10.03
CA THR A 22 -5.60 -5.15 11.40
C THR A 22 -6.10 -3.75 11.72
N LEU A 23 -7.39 -3.63 12.02
CA LEU A 23 -8.04 -2.37 12.40
C LEU A 23 -8.68 -2.55 13.78
N LYS A 24 -8.68 -1.52 14.60
CA LYS A 24 -9.42 -1.49 15.87
C LYS A 24 -10.88 -1.13 15.64
N ASP A 25 -11.72 -1.38 16.63
CA ASP A 25 -13.13 -1.02 16.58
C ASP A 25 -13.29 0.50 16.37
N GLY A 26 -14.13 0.87 15.40
CA GLY A 26 -14.35 2.25 14.98
C GLY A 26 -13.29 2.86 14.06
N GLU A 27 -12.19 2.16 13.74
CA GLU A 27 -11.20 2.66 12.76
C GLU A 27 -11.72 2.50 11.33
N LEU A 28 -11.51 3.54 10.52
CA LEU A 28 -11.83 3.56 9.09
C LEU A 28 -10.58 3.84 8.27
N VAL A 29 -10.39 3.07 7.21
CA VAL A 29 -9.32 3.31 6.24
C VAL A 29 -9.73 4.48 5.34
N ALA A 30 -9.12 5.64 5.53
CA ALA A 30 -9.43 6.84 4.75
C ALA A 30 -8.85 6.79 3.33
N ALA A 31 -7.70 6.15 3.15
CA ALA A 31 -7.07 5.97 1.85
C ALA A 31 -5.96 4.90 1.87
N ALA A 32 -5.53 4.45 0.69
CA ALA A 32 -4.48 3.45 0.54
C ALA A 32 -3.54 3.75 -0.63
N ILE A 33 -2.30 3.29 -0.51
CA ILE A 33 -1.36 3.10 -1.62
C ILE A 33 -1.03 1.61 -1.64
N VAL A 34 -1.21 0.97 -2.80
CA VAL A 34 -0.98 -0.45 -2.99
C VAL A 34 0.17 -0.62 -3.97
N LEU A 35 1.24 -1.26 -3.52
CA LEU A 35 2.36 -1.68 -4.36
C LEU A 35 2.16 -3.14 -4.75
N LEU A 36 2.12 -3.41 -6.05
CA LEU A 36 1.86 -4.72 -6.62
C LEU A 36 3.09 -5.19 -7.38
N LYS A 37 3.61 -6.36 -7.03
CA LYS A 37 4.54 -7.09 -7.88
C LYS A 37 3.73 -7.89 -8.89
N VAL A 38 3.75 -7.46 -10.15
CA VAL A 38 3.04 -8.09 -11.26
C VAL A 38 4.00 -9.01 -12.00
N ILE A 39 3.53 -10.20 -12.38
CA ILE A 39 4.24 -11.12 -13.26
C ILE A 39 3.63 -10.96 -14.65
N GLU A 40 4.45 -10.57 -15.63
CA GLU A 40 4.04 -10.38 -17.02
C GLU A 40 4.01 -11.73 -17.77
N GLU A 41 3.40 -11.77 -18.96
CA GLU A 41 3.25 -13.00 -19.76
C GLU A 41 4.58 -13.68 -20.11
N ASP A 42 5.65 -12.89 -20.25
CA ASP A 42 7.00 -13.38 -20.53
C ASP A 42 7.74 -13.89 -19.28
N GLY A 43 7.07 -13.88 -18.12
CA GLY A 43 7.63 -14.28 -16.82
C GLY A 43 8.50 -13.22 -16.16
N SER A 44 8.68 -12.05 -16.78
CA SER A 44 9.33 -10.92 -16.13
C SER A 44 8.43 -10.33 -15.04
N THR A 45 9.02 -9.54 -14.15
CA THR A 45 8.28 -8.91 -13.05
C THR A 45 8.34 -7.39 -13.15
N ARG A 46 7.20 -6.74 -12.94
CA ARG A 46 7.07 -5.28 -12.89
C ARG A 46 6.49 -4.85 -11.54
N LEU A 47 6.87 -3.65 -11.10
CA LEU A 47 6.21 -2.97 -10.00
C LEU A 47 5.07 -2.11 -10.56
N SER A 48 3.85 -2.33 -10.08
CA SER A 48 2.69 -1.49 -10.33
C SER A 48 2.26 -0.80 -9.04
N MET A 49 1.73 0.41 -9.15
CA MET A 49 1.27 1.19 -8.01
C MET A 49 -0.11 1.75 -8.29
N SER A 50 -1.03 1.51 -7.37
CA SER A 50 -2.39 2.05 -7.37
C SER A 50 -2.63 2.80 -6.06
N TYR A 51 -3.51 3.80 -6.07
CA TYR A 51 -3.81 4.60 -4.88
C TYR A 51 -5.22 5.16 -4.95
N SER A 52 -5.78 5.54 -3.80
CA SER A 52 -7.13 6.10 -3.70
C SER A 52 -7.29 7.40 -4.49
N ASP A 53 -8.47 7.58 -5.10
CA ASP A 53 -8.86 8.86 -5.70
C ASP A 53 -8.86 9.97 -4.65
N GLY A 54 -8.18 11.07 -4.95
CA GLY A 54 -8.03 12.20 -4.03
C GLY A 54 -6.71 12.24 -3.26
N LEU A 55 -5.87 11.20 -3.33
CA LEU A 55 -4.54 11.29 -2.73
C LEU A 55 -3.63 12.19 -3.57
N GLY A 56 -3.26 13.35 -3.02
CA GLY A 56 -2.33 14.27 -3.67
C GLY A 56 -0.92 13.66 -3.79
N TRP A 57 -0.12 14.17 -4.74
CA TRP A 57 1.24 13.67 -4.92
C TRP A 57 2.12 13.83 -3.68
N ILE A 58 1.90 14.89 -2.88
CA ILE A 58 2.59 15.16 -1.62
C ILE A 58 2.26 14.08 -0.59
N GLU A 59 0.98 13.78 -0.41
CA GLU A 59 0.51 12.76 0.53
C GLU A 59 1.05 11.38 0.13
N ARG A 60 1.04 11.07 -1.17
CA ARG A 60 1.63 9.83 -1.69
C ARG A 60 3.11 9.69 -1.35
N ALA A 61 3.89 10.73 -1.62
CA ALA A 61 5.32 10.73 -1.32
C ALA A 61 5.59 10.59 0.17
N GLY A 62 4.81 11.26 1.01
CA GLY A 62 4.89 11.16 2.47
C GLY A 62 4.60 9.75 2.98
N MET A 63 3.49 9.15 2.53
CA MET A 63 3.10 7.79 2.92
C MET A 63 4.15 6.74 2.51
N LEU A 64 4.65 6.82 1.29
CA LEU A 64 5.69 5.91 0.80
C LEU A 64 6.98 6.04 1.63
N ARG A 65 7.39 7.27 1.95
CA ARG A 65 8.59 7.51 2.75
C ARG A 65 8.44 6.98 4.18
N VAL A 66 7.27 7.17 4.80
CA VAL A 66 7.00 6.63 6.14
C VAL A 66 7.01 5.10 6.11
N ALA A 67 6.37 4.49 5.11
CA ALA A 67 6.38 3.03 4.93
C ALA A 67 7.81 2.48 4.76
N GLU A 68 8.65 3.13 3.94
CA GLU A 68 10.06 2.75 3.78
C GLU A 68 10.84 2.79 5.12
N VAL A 69 10.62 3.81 5.94
CA VAL A 69 11.25 3.95 7.26
C VAL A 69 10.78 2.87 8.24
N MET A 70 9.49 2.51 8.19
CA MET A 70 8.91 1.42 8.99
C MET A 70 9.52 0.07 8.61
N GLU A 71 9.59 -0.24 7.31
CA GLU A 71 10.18 -1.48 6.80
C GLU A 71 11.69 -1.58 7.09
N SER A 72 12.40 -0.45 7.06
CA SER A 72 13.83 -0.39 7.36
C SER A 72 14.16 -0.49 8.86
N GLY A 73 13.16 -0.71 9.73
CA GLY A 73 13.35 -0.95 11.16
C GLY A 73 13.76 0.28 11.98
N THR A 74 13.61 1.50 11.45
CA THR A 74 13.99 2.73 12.19
C THR A 74 12.84 3.30 13.03
N ALA A 75 11.65 2.70 12.97
CA ALA A 75 10.43 3.20 13.61
C ALA A 75 10.30 2.89 15.13
N GLU A 76 11.18 2.08 15.72
CA GLU A 76 11.10 1.73 17.17
C GLU A 76 11.57 2.84 18.14
N ALA A 77 11.99 4.01 17.67
CA ALA A 77 12.68 4.98 18.55
C ALA A 77 11.85 6.17 19.07
N ARG A 78 10.52 6.23 18.90
CA ARG A 78 9.70 7.31 19.48
C ARG A 78 8.32 6.82 19.95
N SER A 79 8.28 6.14 21.09
CA SER A 79 7.11 6.27 21.97
C SER A 79 7.18 7.64 22.63
N PRO A 80 6.21 8.55 22.43
CA PRO A 80 6.17 9.81 23.18
C PRO A 80 5.93 9.50 24.66
N ASP A 81 6.59 10.29 25.50
CA ASP A 81 6.81 10.08 26.93
C ASP A 81 5.56 9.64 27.72
N SER A 82 5.77 8.66 28.60
CA SER A 82 4.89 8.45 29.75
C SER A 82 5.14 9.61 30.72
N GLU A 83 4.26 10.60 30.74
CA GLU A 83 4.24 11.62 31.79
C GLU A 83 3.73 10.95 33.09
N GLU A 84 4.61 10.90 34.11
CA GLU A 84 4.32 10.50 35.50
C GLU A 84 3.38 11.49 36.21
#